data_AF-W1Y4U1-F1
#
_entry.id   AF-W1Y4U1-F1
#
_cell.length_a   1.000
_cell.length_b   1.000
_cell.length_c   1.000
_cell.angle_alpha   90.00
_cell.angle_beta   90.00
_cell.angle_gamma   90.00
#
_symmetry.space_group_name_H-M   'P 1'
#
loop_
_entity.id
_entity.type
_entity.pdbx_description
1 polymer ?
#
loop_
_entity_poly.entity_id
_entity_poly.type
_entity_poly.pdbx_seq_one_letter_code
_entity_poly.pdbx_strand_id
1 'polypeptide(L)'
;PTVKGMAAEGNTYTGFLYAGLMIDKQGNPKVIEFNCRFGDPETQPIMLRMKSDLVELCLAACEGKLDEKTSEWDERASLGVVMAAGGYPG
;
A
#
# COMPACT_ATOMS: atom_id res chain seq x y z
N PRO A 1 11.00 2.58 -9.55
CA PRO A 1 12.48 2.54 -9.48
C PRO A 1 12.96 1.54 -8.42
N THR A 2 12.46 1.65 -7.18
CA THR A 2 12.81 0.76 -6.06
C THR A 2 12.67 -0.73 -6.39
N VAL A 3 11.48 -1.19 -6.81
CA VAL A 3 11.25 -2.60 -7.17
C VAL A 3 12.21 -3.11 -8.25
N LYS A 4 12.51 -2.29 -9.27
CA LYS A 4 13.49 -2.63 -10.31
C LYS A 4 14.91 -2.73 -9.76
N GLY A 5 15.29 -1.83 -8.84
CA GLY A 5 16.59 -1.86 -8.16
C GLY A 5 16.75 -3.11 -7.30
N MET A 6 15.74 -3.43 -6.49
CA MET A 6 15.73 -4.65 -5.68
C MET A 6 15.88 -5.91 -6.57
N ALA A 7 15.16 -5.98 -7.69
CA ALA A 7 15.30 -7.08 -8.65
C ALA A 7 16.71 -7.16 -9.27
N ALA A 8 17.32 -6.01 -9.61
CA ALA A 8 18.70 -5.96 -10.13
C ALA A 8 19.75 -6.42 -9.11
N GLU A 9 19.45 -6.28 -7.81
CA GLU A 9 20.26 -6.78 -6.70
C GLU A 9 19.96 -8.25 -6.34
N GLY A 10 19.09 -8.93 -7.10
CA GLY A 10 18.68 -10.32 -6.84
C GLY A 10 17.61 -10.47 -5.76
N ASN A 11 17.02 -9.37 -5.28
CA ASN A 11 16.00 -9.32 -4.25
C ASN A 11 14.62 -9.04 -4.85
N THR A 12 14.08 -9.97 -5.64
CA THR A 12 12.72 -9.82 -6.21
C THR A 12 11.69 -9.63 -5.10
N TYR A 13 10.91 -8.55 -5.17
CA TYR A 13 9.91 -8.21 -4.16
C TYR A 13 8.50 -8.60 -4.61
N THR A 14 7.80 -9.37 -3.78
CA THR A 14 6.39 -9.72 -3.94
C THR A 14 5.65 -9.41 -2.64
N GLY A 15 4.59 -8.60 -2.72
CA GLY A 15 3.78 -8.21 -1.57
C GLY A 15 3.38 -6.74 -1.64
N PHE A 16 2.98 -6.18 -0.50
CA PHE A 16 2.59 -4.78 -0.39
C PHE A 16 3.82 -3.92 -0.16
N LEU A 17 4.17 -3.06 -1.12
CA LEU A 17 5.21 -2.05 -0.95
C LEU A 17 4.53 -0.72 -0.59
N TYR A 18 4.56 -0.37 0.69
CA TYR A 18 4.07 0.93 1.16
C TYR A 18 5.21 1.96 1.05
N ALA A 19 4.94 3.08 0.38
CA ALA A 19 5.89 4.19 0.25
C ALA A 19 5.34 5.41 0.97
N GLY A 20 5.98 5.80 2.07
CA GLY A 20 5.71 7.09 2.72
C GLY A 20 6.32 8.20 1.89
N LEU A 21 5.48 9.06 1.30
CA LEU A 21 5.92 10.12 0.39
C LEU A 21 5.73 11.51 1.01
N MET A 22 6.72 12.38 0.78
CA MET A 22 6.60 13.82 0.94
C MET A 22 6.50 14.47 -0.43
N ILE A 23 5.49 15.30 -0.66
CA ILE A 23 5.34 16.07 -1.89
C ILE A 23 5.84 17.49 -1.62
N ASP A 24 6.84 17.96 -2.37
CA ASP A 24 7.36 19.32 -2.21
C ASP A 24 6.43 20.39 -2.81
N LYS A 25 6.79 21.68 -2.64
CA LYS A 25 5.99 22.81 -3.14
C LYS A 25 5.84 22.84 -4.66
N GLN A 26 6.71 22.16 -5.39
CA GLN A 26 6.69 22.06 -6.85
C GLN A 26 5.92 20.80 -7.31
N GLY A 27 5.45 19.96 -6.39
CA GLY A 27 4.75 18.72 -6.67
C GLY A 27 5.65 17.50 -6.83
N ASN A 28 6.96 17.61 -6.58
CA ASN A 28 7.86 16.47 -6.73
C ASN A 28 7.74 15.52 -5.52
N PRO A 29 7.52 14.21 -5.75
CA PRO A 29 7.51 13.23 -4.67
C PRO A 29 8.92 12.88 -4.22
N LYS A 30 9.12 12.80 -2.90
CA LYS A 30 10.32 12.27 -2.25
C LYS A 30 9.91 11.18 -1.28
N VAL A 31 10.63 10.05 -1.31
CA VAL A 31 10.40 8.97 -0.37
C VAL A 31 10.97 9.35 1.00
N ILE A 32 10.15 9.22 2.04
CA ILE A 32 10.58 9.29 3.44
C ILE A 32 10.99 7.89 3.92
N GLU A 33 10.14 6.91 3.66
CA GLU A 33 10.32 5.54 4.13
C GLU A 33 9.61 4.51 3.24
N PHE A 34 10.03 3.26 3.37
CA PHE A 34 9.33 2.10 2.84
C PHE A 34 8.92 1.18 3.98
N ASN A 35 7.69 0.64 3.89
CA ASN A 35 7.23 -0.46 4.71
C ASN A 35 6.94 -1.67 3.79
N CYS A 36 7.28 -2.88 4.25
CA CYS A 36 7.13 -4.11 3.47
C CYS A 36 5.77 -4.82 3.68
N ARG A 37 4.76 -4.05 4.08
CA ARG A 37 3.43 -4.54 4.48
C ARG A 37 2.40 -3.42 4.35
N PHE A 38 1.14 -3.77 4.58
CA PHE A 38 0.04 -2.82 4.72
C PHE A 38 0.23 -1.86 5.90
N GLY A 39 -0.10 -0.58 5.68
CA GLY A 39 -0.08 0.46 6.72
C GLY A 39 -1.19 0.25 7.76
N ASP A 40 -0.96 0.68 9.00
CA ASP A 40 -1.99 0.82 10.02
C ASP A 40 -1.86 2.25 10.57
N PRO A 41 -2.88 3.12 10.46
CA PRO A 41 -4.28 2.82 10.14
C PRO A 41 -4.73 3.03 8.68
N GLU A 42 -3.83 3.05 7.70
CA GLU A 42 -4.18 3.37 6.32
C GLU A 42 -5.01 2.29 5.63
N THR A 43 -4.79 1.02 5.99
CA THR A 43 -5.45 -0.13 5.34
C THR A 43 -6.96 -0.10 5.56
N GLN A 44 -7.41 0.29 6.74
CA GLN A 44 -8.81 0.28 7.13
C GLN A 44 -9.70 1.11 6.19
N PRO A 45 -9.43 2.41 5.94
CA PRO A 45 -10.21 3.19 4.97
C PRO A 45 -9.94 2.74 3.52
N ILE A 46 -8.70 2.41 3.15
CA ILE A 46 -8.39 1.98 1.77
C ILE A 46 -9.23 0.75 1.40
N MET A 47 -9.19 -0.30 2.22
CA MET A 47 -9.86 -1.56 1.95
C MET A 47 -11.38 -1.42 1.96
N LEU A 48 -11.95 -0.46 2.71
CA LEU A 48 -13.38 -0.17 2.66
C LEU A 48 -13.86 0.27 1.27
N ARG A 49 -12.95 0.82 0.45
CA ARG A 49 -13.24 1.24 -0.92
C ARG A 49 -12.95 0.16 -1.96
N MET A 50 -12.34 -0.97 -1.60
CA MET A 50 -12.03 -2.02 -2.57
C MET A 50 -13.31 -2.77 -2.95
N LYS A 51 -13.63 -2.82 -4.25
CA LYS A 51 -14.75 -3.61 -4.79
C LYS A 51 -14.32 -4.99 -5.27
N SER A 52 -13.08 -5.09 -5.77
CA SER A 52 -12.48 -6.36 -6.19
C SER A 52 -12.23 -7.31 -5.02
N ASP A 53 -12.10 -8.61 -5.33
CA ASP A 53 -11.71 -9.61 -4.35
C ASP A 53 -10.21 -9.48 -4.02
N LEU A 54 -9.91 -9.10 -2.77
CA LEU A 54 -8.54 -9.02 -2.27
C LEU A 54 -7.82 -10.37 -2.36
N VAL A 55 -8.52 -11.49 -2.10
CA VAL A 55 -7.92 -12.83 -2.12
C VAL A 55 -7.47 -13.19 -3.52
N GLU A 56 -8.30 -12.91 -4.53
CA GLU A 56 -7.95 -13.12 -5.94
C GLU A 56 -6.71 -12.31 -6.34
N LEU A 57 -6.63 -11.03 -5.93
CA LEU A 57 -5.47 -10.19 -6.20
C LEU A 57 -4.21 -10.72 -5.52
N CYS A 58 -4.31 -11.16 -4.26
CA CYS A 58 -3.19 -11.74 -3.53
C CYS A 58 -2.69 -13.04 -4.17
N LEU A 59 -3.61 -13.92 -4.58
CA LEU A 59 -3.27 -15.17 -5.27
C LEU A 59 -2.57 -14.90 -6.60
N ALA A 60 -3.09 -13.97 -7.41
CA ALA A 60 -2.43 -13.56 -8.65
C ALA A 60 -1.02 -12.99 -8.41
N ALA A 61 -0.82 -12.23 -7.33
CA ALA A 61 0.50 -11.74 -6.94
C ALA A 61 1.46 -12.87 -6.56
N CYS A 62 1.00 -13.85 -5.79
CA CYS A 62 1.79 -15.03 -5.43
C CYS A 62 2.15 -15.88 -6.66
N GLU A 63 1.29 -15.92 -7.67
CA GLU A 63 1.53 -16.61 -8.95
C GLU A 63 2.37 -15.78 -9.95
N GLY A 64 2.70 -14.53 -9.63
CA GLY A 64 3.41 -13.64 -10.55
C GLY A 64 2.59 -13.15 -11.75
N LYS A 65 1.26 -13.16 -11.63
CA LYS A 65 0.28 -12.75 -12.65
C LYS A 65 -0.54 -11.52 -12.24
N LEU A 66 -0.04 -10.73 -11.29
CA LEU A 66 -0.78 -9.56 -10.80
C LEU A 66 -1.00 -8.51 -11.91
N ASP A 67 -0.11 -8.47 -12.91
CA ASP A 67 -0.20 -7.64 -14.10
C ASP A 67 -1.39 -8.01 -15.02
N GLU A 68 -1.98 -9.19 -14.85
CA GLU A 68 -3.20 -9.63 -15.54
C GLU A 68 -4.50 -9.23 -14.82
N LYS A 69 -4.39 -8.60 -13.63
CA LYS A 69 -5.54 -8.20 -12.80
C LYS A 69 -5.69 -6.69 -12.73
N THR A 70 -6.93 -6.25 -12.56
CA THR A 70 -7.27 -4.84 -12.27
C THR A 70 -8.09 -4.79 -10.99
N SER A 71 -7.75 -3.85 -10.11
CA SER A 71 -8.53 -3.56 -8.90
C SER A 71 -9.56 -2.46 -9.19
N GLU A 72 -10.81 -2.70 -8.83
CA GLU A 72 -11.91 -1.74 -8.87
C GLU A 72 -12.12 -1.10 -7.50
N TRP A 73 -12.43 0.20 -7.51
CA TRP A 73 -12.56 0.99 -6.31
C TRP A 73 -13.87 1.78 -6.27
N ASP A 74 -14.39 1.99 -5.07
CA ASP A 74 -15.47 2.94 -4.80
C ASP A 74 -14.93 4.37 -4.80
N GLU A 75 -15.61 5.27 -5.51
CA GLU A 75 -15.26 6.68 -5.60
C GLU A 75 -15.61 7.45 -4.32
N ARG A 76 -16.53 6.91 -3.50
CA ARG A 76 -16.91 7.52 -2.23
C ARG A 76 -15.72 7.53 -1.28
N ALA A 77 -15.62 8.62 -0.52
CA ALA A 77 -14.61 8.76 0.51
C ALA A 77 -14.83 7.77 1.66
N SER A 78 -13.73 7.36 2.28
CA SER A 78 -13.68 6.51 3.47
C SER A 78 -12.76 7.16 4.51
N LEU A 79 -13.14 7.11 5.78
CA LEU A 79 -12.37 7.69 6.88
C LEU A 79 -12.32 6.72 8.07
N GLY A 80 -11.15 6.57 8.68
CA GLY A 80 -10.94 5.82 9.90
C GLY A 80 -10.56 6.74 11.05
N VAL A 81 -11.09 6.49 12.25
CA VAL A 81 -10.68 7.16 13.49
C VAL A 81 -10.12 6.10 14.42
N VAL A 82 -8.87 6.28 14.84
CA VAL A 82 -8.24 5.41 15.85
C VAL A 82 -8.61 5.93 17.24
N MET A 83 -9.30 5.11 18.01
CA MET A 83 -9.54 5.36 19.43
C MET A 83 -8.46 4.65 20.23
N ALA A 84 -7.57 5.41 20.87
CA ALA A 84 -6.47 4.88 21.66
C ALA A 84 -6.76 4.95 23.17
N ALA A 85 -6.12 4.06 23.94
CA ALA A 85 -6.16 4.12 25.40
C ALA A 85 -5.49 5.40 25.93
N GLY A 86 -5.94 5.89 27.09
CA GLY A 86 -5.33 7.03 27.77
C GLY A 86 -3.87 6.76 28.08
N GLY A 87 -2.98 7.63 27.60
CA GLY A 87 -1.52 7.49 27.76
C GLY A 87 -0.77 7.20 26.45
N TYR A 88 -1.43 6.70 25.41
CA TYR A 88 -0.77 6.49 24.11
C TYR A 88 -0.27 7.81 23.47
N PRO A 89 0.91 7.84 22.81
CA PRO A 89 1.89 6.75 22.66
C PRO A 89 2.97 6.74 23.76
N GLY A 90 2.77 7.51 24.83
CA GLY A 90 3.79 7.85 25.83
C GLY A 90 3.94 6.89 27.00
#